data_AF-A0A935B3Y2-F1
#
_entry.id   AF-A0A935B3Y2-F1
#
_cell.length_a   1.000
_cell.length_b   1.000
_cell.length_c   1.000
_cell.angle_alpha   90.00
_cell.angle_beta   90.00
_cell.angle_gamma   90.00
#
_symmetry.space_group_name_H-M   'P 1'
#
loop_
_entity.id
_entity.type
_entity.pdbx_description
1 polymer ?
#
loop_
_entity_poly.entity_id
_entity_poly.type
_entity_poly.pdbx_seq_one_letter_code
_entity_poly.pdbx_strand_id
1 'polypeptide(L)'
;MARPSRQASASTGRDRLKLDFARAASLRELYPQLAEVRVEFEFQDGTTRTPSPQSFSYFPAARGFFRYACPCHSCSGEFDLSPYIAELADKSGRKQRARSISVTCTGQRAHQPLAPAECPICARINLSATLHSSE
;
A
#
# COMPACT_ATOMS: atom_id res chain seq x y z
N MET A 1 1.18 2.99 44.62
CA MET A 1 0.32 3.69 43.65
C MET A 1 0.75 3.26 42.25
N ALA A 2 -0.05 2.42 41.59
CA ALA A 2 0.28 1.82 40.29
C ALA A 2 0.00 2.81 39.15
N ARG A 3 1.01 3.15 38.34
CA ARG A 3 0.86 3.93 37.11
C ARG A 3 0.24 3.01 36.04
N PRO A 4 -0.91 3.32 35.44
CA PRO A 4 -1.41 2.51 34.34
C PRO A 4 -0.53 2.70 33.10
N SER A 5 -0.24 1.55 32.51
CA SER A 5 0.60 1.22 31.38
C SER A 5 0.42 2.13 30.17
N ARG A 6 1.52 2.78 29.76
CA ARG A 6 1.68 3.35 28.43
C ARG A 6 2.11 2.22 27.49
N GLN A 7 1.38 2.05 26.39
CA GLN A 7 1.68 1.24 25.18
C GLN A 7 1.11 -0.19 25.14
N ALA A 8 0.29 -0.46 24.12
CA ALA A 8 0.50 -1.52 23.11
C ALA A 8 -0.84 -1.85 22.41
N SER A 9 -1.20 -1.12 21.36
CA SER A 9 -2.31 -1.56 20.48
C SER A 9 -2.10 -1.25 18.99
N ALA A 10 -1.01 -0.55 18.64
CA ALA A 10 -0.69 -0.20 17.24
C ALA A 10 0.47 -1.03 16.64
N SER A 11 1.02 -2.01 17.38
CA SER A 11 2.16 -2.84 16.97
C SER A 11 1.74 -4.10 16.21
N THR A 12 0.67 -4.79 16.59
CA THR A 12 0.34 -6.11 16.04
C THR A 12 0.13 -6.12 14.52
N GLY A 13 -0.57 -5.11 13.98
CA GLY A 13 -0.81 -5.01 12.53
C GLY A 13 0.47 -4.68 11.74
N ARG A 14 1.27 -3.72 12.24
CA ARG A 14 2.52 -3.31 11.58
C ARG A 14 3.59 -4.40 11.64
N ASP A 15 3.71 -5.12 12.75
CA ASP A 15 4.64 -6.24 12.88
C ASP A 15 4.23 -7.41 11.98
N ARG A 16 2.92 -7.67 11.84
CA ARG A 16 2.41 -8.65 10.88
C ARG A 16 2.72 -8.27 9.43
N LEU A 17 2.48 -7.01 9.04
CA LEU A 17 2.89 -6.47 7.73
C LEU A 17 4.39 -6.67 7.47
N LYS A 18 5.25 -6.41 8.46
CA LYS A 18 6.70 -6.62 8.32
C LYS A 18 7.06 -8.10 8.13
N LEU A 19 6.39 -9.00 8.84
CA LEU A 19 6.57 -10.44 8.70
C LEU A 19 6.08 -10.95 7.35
N ASP A 20 4.92 -10.49 6.88
CA ASP A 20 4.39 -10.84 5.56
C ASP A 20 5.29 -10.26 4.45
N PHE A 21 5.79 -9.03 4.62
CA PHE A 21 6.83 -8.46 3.75
C PHE A 21 8.12 -9.30 3.78
N ALA A 22 8.50 -9.85 4.93
CA ALA A 22 9.68 -10.71 5.06
C ALA A 22 9.55 -12.03 4.28
N ARG A 23 8.33 -12.55 4.18
CA ARG A 23 7.99 -13.82 3.53
C ARG A 23 7.55 -13.67 2.07
N ALA A 24 7.31 -12.45 1.60
CA ALA A 24 6.87 -12.20 0.25
C ALA A 24 7.94 -12.61 -0.77
N ALA A 25 7.50 -13.35 -1.79
CA ALA A 25 8.32 -13.71 -2.93
C ALA A 25 8.78 -12.45 -3.69
N SER A 26 9.88 -12.57 -4.43
CA SER A 26 10.36 -11.49 -5.28
C SER A 26 9.38 -11.19 -6.42
N LEU A 27 9.42 -9.96 -6.91
CA LEU A 27 8.59 -9.50 -8.01
C LEU A 27 8.85 -10.32 -9.26
N ARG A 28 10.10 -10.74 -9.49
CA ARG A 28 10.47 -11.65 -10.58
C ARG A 28 9.86 -13.05 -10.45
N GLU A 29 9.73 -13.57 -9.23
CA GLU A 29 9.10 -14.89 -9.00
C GLU A 29 7.58 -14.84 -9.22
N LEU A 30 6.93 -13.76 -8.81
CA LEU A 30 5.49 -13.58 -8.96
C LEU A 30 5.09 -13.15 -10.38
N TYR A 31 5.90 -12.27 -10.99
CA TYR A 31 5.62 -11.60 -12.26
C TYR A 31 6.91 -11.50 -13.09
N PRO A 32 7.40 -12.62 -13.65
CA PRO A 32 8.67 -12.65 -14.39
C PRO A 32 8.70 -11.72 -15.62
N GLN A 33 7.53 -11.37 -16.15
CA GLN A 33 7.39 -10.45 -17.27
C GLN A 33 7.62 -8.98 -16.89
N LEU A 34 7.56 -8.60 -15.61
CA LEU A 34 7.70 -7.22 -15.15
C LEU A 34 9.17 -6.85 -14.92
N ALA A 35 9.62 -5.78 -15.56
CA ALA A 35 10.96 -5.21 -15.40
C ALA A 35 11.03 -4.16 -14.28
N GLU A 36 9.99 -3.34 -14.14
CA GLU A 36 9.90 -2.35 -13.06
C GLU A 36 8.43 -2.10 -12.74
N VAL A 37 8.11 -1.96 -11.45
CA VAL A 37 6.81 -1.50 -10.98
C VAL A 37 7.04 -0.25 -10.14
N ARG A 38 6.47 0.86 -10.55
CA ARG A 38 6.50 2.12 -9.81
C ARG A 38 5.11 2.44 -9.27
N VAL A 39 5.05 2.71 -7.98
CA VAL A 39 3.85 3.00 -7.22
C VAL A 39 3.98 4.40 -6.65
N GLU A 40 3.10 5.29 -7.05
CA GLU A 40 3.10 6.68 -6.59
C GLU A 40 1.81 6.97 -5.82
N PHE A 41 1.94 7.37 -4.57
CA PHE A 41 0.85 7.76 -3.70
C PHE A 41 0.69 9.28 -3.70
N GLU A 42 -0.49 9.71 -4.07
CA GLU A 42 -0.99 11.07 -3.93
C GLU A 42 -2.13 11.05 -2.91
N PHE A 43 -1.87 11.55 -1.70
CA PHE A 43 -2.88 11.62 -0.66
C PHE A 43 -3.84 12.76 -0.93
N GLN A 44 -5.12 12.44 -1.13
CA GLN A 44 -6.20 13.40 -1.30
C GLN A 44 -6.94 13.52 0.01
N ASP A 45 -6.23 14.02 1.01
CA ASP A 45 -6.84 14.37 2.27
C ASP A 45 -7.38 15.80 2.11
N GLY A 46 -8.69 16.00 2.23
CA GLY A 46 -9.32 17.32 2.25
C GLY A 46 -8.95 18.16 3.49
N THR A 47 -7.84 17.84 4.13
CA THR A 47 -7.32 18.44 5.35
C THR A 47 -6.08 19.28 5.04
N THR A 48 -5.82 20.31 5.84
CA THR A 48 -4.77 21.33 5.63
C THR A 48 -3.33 20.81 5.68
N ARG A 49 -3.10 19.50 5.88
CA ARG A 49 -1.78 18.90 6.02
C ARG A 49 -1.71 17.58 5.26
N THR A 50 -1.80 17.67 3.93
CA THR A 50 -1.61 16.51 3.05
C THR A 50 -0.19 15.94 3.23
N PRO A 51 -0.06 14.61 3.42
CA PRO A 51 1.24 13.97 3.40
C PRO A 51 1.93 14.22 2.05
N SER A 52 3.26 14.37 2.06
CA SER A 52 4.03 14.48 0.82
C SER A 52 3.77 13.26 -0.06
N PRO A 53 3.71 13.43 -1.40
CA PRO A 53 3.62 12.32 -2.33
C PRO A 53 4.75 11.31 -2.07
N GLN A 54 4.43 10.02 -2.13
CA GLN A 54 5.41 8.96 -1.93
C GLN A 54 5.52 8.11 -3.19
N SER A 55 6.73 7.98 -3.73
CA SER A 55 7.00 7.15 -4.89
C SER A 55 7.89 5.97 -4.50
N PHE A 56 7.48 4.76 -4.87
CA PHE A 56 8.20 3.53 -4.63
C PHE A 56 8.44 2.81 -5.97
N SER A 57 9.71 2.58 -6.32
CA SER A 57 10.09 1.77 -7.47
C SER A 57 10.54 0.38 -7.02
N TYR A 58 9.92 -0.64 -7.58
CA TYR A 58 10.18 -2.05 -7.34
C TYR A 58 10.79 -2.68 -8.58
N PHE A 59 12.03 -3.13 -8.44
CA PHE A 59 12.75 -3.86 -9.47
C PHE A 59 12.49 -5.37 -9.33
N PRO A 60 12.92 -6.21 -10.27
CA PRO A 60 12.59 -7.65 -10.25
C PRO A 60 13.14 -8.36 -9.00
N ALA A 61 14.25 -7.88 -8.44
CA ALA A 61 14.82 -8.37 -7.19
C ALA A 61 14.09 -7.86 -5.93
N ALA A 62 13.23 -6.86 -6.04
CA ALA A 62 12.43 -6.36 -4.94
C ALA A 62 11.31 -7.34 -4.60
N ARG A 63 10.82 -7.29 -3.36
CA ARG A 63 9.71 -8.14 -2.93
C ARG A 63 8.40 -7.66 -3.52
N GLY A 64 7.57 -8.57 -4.03
CA GLY A 64 6.24 -8.27 -4.57
C GLY A 64 5.20 -8.05 -3.47
N PHE A 65 5.53 -7.22 -2.47
CA PHE A 65 4.64 -6.89 -1.37
C PHE A 65 4.23 -5.44 -1.45
N PHE A 66 2.97 -5.21 -1.83
CA PHE A 66 2.43 -3.88 -2.09
C PHE A 66 1.33 -3.50 -1.09
N ARG A 67 1.57 -3.80 0.20
CA ARG A 67 0.68 -3.40 1.29
C ARG A 67 1.29 -2.27 2.09
N TYR A 68 0.54 -1.19 2.25
CA TYR A 68 1.03 0.04 2.87
C TYR A 68 0.14 0.42 4.03
N ALA A 69 0.74 0.73 5.18
CA ALA A 69 -0.02 1.19 6.33
C ALA A 69 -0.62 2.58 6.06
N CYS A 70 -1.84 2.79 6.54
CA CYS A 70 -2.49 4.10 6.48
C CYS A 70 -1.66 5.14 7.28
N PRO A 71 -1.36 6.32 6.73
CA PRO A 71 -0.51 7.32 7.40
C PRO A 71 -1.17 7.93 8.63
N CYS A 72 -2.48 7.73 8.82
CA CYS A 72 -3.22 8.28 9.94
C CYS A 72 -2.91 7.53 11.23
N HIS A 73 -2.40 8.25 12.24
CA HIS A 73 -2.06 7.65 13.54
C HIS A 73 -3.29 7.12 14.29
N SER A 74 -4.49 7.60 13.98
CA SER A 74 -5.76 7.19 14.60
C SER A 74 -6.48 6.06 13.86
N CYS A 75 -5.94 5.58 12.72
CA CYS A 75 -6.52 4.50 11.93
C CYS A 75 -5.53 3.33 11.84
N SER A 76 -6.00 2.11 12.05
CA SER A 76 -5.20 0.88 11.88
C SER A 76 -5.35 0.26 10.49
N GLY A 77 -5.72 1.06 9.48
CA GLY A 77 -6.00 0.58 8.13
C GLY A 77 -4.76 0.33 7.27
N GLU A 78 -4.97 -0.36 6.16
CA GLU A 78 -3.94 -0.71 5.19
C GLU A 78 -4.46 -0.50 3.77
N PHE A 79 -3.57 -0.14 2.86
CA PHE A 79 -3.81 -0.12 1.42
C PHE A 79 -3.19 -1.36 0.81
N ASP A 80 -4.01 -2.29 0.32
CA ASP A 80 -3.55 -3.46 -0.41
C ASP A 80 -3.59 -3.21 -1.92
N LEU A 81 -2.43 -3.13 -2.55
CA LEU A 81 -2.29 -2.92 -3.99
C LEU A 81 -1.97 -4.20 -4.75
N SER A 82 -1.77 -5.30 -4.04
CA SER A 82 -1.44 -6.62 -4.61
C SER A 82 -2.39 -7.03 -5.75
N PRO A 83 -3.74 -6.92 -5.63
CA PRO A 83 -4.63 -7.31 -6.72
C PRO A 83 -4.50 -6.41 -7.96
N TYR A 84 -4.20 -5.12 -7.79
CA TYR A 84 -4.05 -4.19 -8.91
C TYR A 84 -2.73 -4.40 -9.66
N ILE A 85 -1.65 -4.76 -8.95
CA ILE A 85 -0.39 -5.16 -9.58
C ILE A 85 -0.57 -6.48 -10.32
N ALA A 86 -1.30 -7.45 -9.75
CA ALA A 86 -1.62 -8.70 -10.43
C ALA A 86 -2.38 -8.45 -11.75
N GLU A 87 -3.41 -7.60 -11.74
CA GLU A 87 -4.15 -7.24 -12.95
C GLU A 87 -3.26 -6.48 -13.96
N LEU A 88 -2.36 -5.63 -13.48
CA LEU A 88 -1.37 -4.94 -14.32
C LEU A 88 -0.35 -5.90 -14.92
N ALA A 89 -0.04 -7.01 -14.26
CA ALA A 89 0.87 -8.04 -14.74
C ALA A 89 0.19 -9.00 -15.72
N ASP A 90 -1.09 -9.34 -15.48
CA ASP A 90 -1.89 -10.30 -16.24
C ASP A 90 -2.28 -9.81 -17.64
N LYS A 91 -2.54 -8.51 -17.78
CA LYS A 91 -2.74 -7.92 -19.10
C LYS A 91 -1.55 -8.30 -19.99
N SER A 92 -1.71 -8.50 -21.28
CA SER A 92 -0.63 -8.89 -22.19
C SER A 92 -0.72 -7.99 -23.42
N GLY A 93 0.41 -7.43 -23.88
CA GLY A 93 0.47 -6.66 -25.14
C GLY A 93 1.11 -5.27 -25.13
N ARG A 94 1.24 -4.56 -23.99
CA ARG A 94 1.95 -3.25 -23.93
C ARG A 94 3.20 -3.28 -23.07
N LYS A 95 4.33 -2.83 -23.62
CA LYS A 95 5.66 -2.72 -22.97
C LYS A 95 5.66 -1.85 -21.72
N GLN A 96 4.85 -0.79 -21.70
CA GLN A 96 4.64 0.05 -20.53
C GLN A 96 3.14 0.17 -20.25
N ARG A 97 2.80 0.13 -18.97
CA ARG A 97 1.43 0.19 -18.48
C ARG A 97 1.38 1.18 -17.33
N ALA A 98 0.30 1.93 -17.28
CA ALA A 98 0.01 2.81 -16.17
C ALA A 98 -1.48 2.69 -15.84
N ARG A 99 -1.80 2.76 -14.56
CA ARG A 99 -3.15 2.75 -14.04
C ARG A 99 -3.21 3.62 -12.79
N SER A 100 -4.14 4.57 -12.79
CA SER A 100 -4.47 5.35 -11.61
C SER A 100 -5.69 4.75 -10.95
N ILE A 101 -5.59 4.46 -9.65
CA ILE A 101 -6.68 3.96 -8.83
C ILE A 101 -6.87 4.88 -7.62
N SER A 102 -8.09 5.04 -7.15
CA SER A 102 -8.35 5.70 -5.87
C SER A 102 -8.69 4.63 -4.86
N VAL A 103 -7.91 4.57 -3.78
CA VAL A 103 -8.13 3.62 -2.69
C VAL A 103 -8.45 4.39 -1.42
N THR A 104 -9.42 3.87 -0.69
CA THR A 104 -9.81 4.41 0.61
C THR A 104 -9.21 3.53 1.69
N CYS A 105 -8.69 4.15 2.74
CA CYS A 105 -8.15 3.44 3.89
C CYS A 105 -9.27 2.65 4.57
N THR A 106 -9.19 1.32 4.57
CA THR A 106 -10.18 0.42 5.21
C THR A 106 -10.08 0.38 6.73
N GLY A 107 -9.27 1.27 7.32
CA GLY A 107 -9.08 1.36 8.76
C GLY A 107 -10.33 1.88 9.46
N GLN A 108 -10.57 1.35 10.66
CA GLN A 108 -11.55 1.93 11.58
C GLN A 108 -10.85 2.91 12.52
N ARG A 109 -11.47 4.06 12.79
CA ARG A 109 -10.99 4.95 13.85
C ARG A 109 -11.36 4.35 15.21
N ALA A 110 -10.36 4.10 16.05
CA ALA A 110 -10.56 3.49 17.38
C ALA A 110 -11.25 4.41 18.42
N HIS A 111 -11.71 5.62 18.05
CA HIS A 111 -12.04 6.67 19.01
C HIS A 111 -13.33 7.45 18.73
N GLN A 112 -14.38 6.81 18.19
CA GLN A 112 -15.73 7.39 18.20
C GLN A 112 -16.73 6.47 18.89
N PRO A 113 -17.35 6.89 20.01
CA PRO A 113 -18.30 6.07 20.77
C PRO A 113 -19.70 5.96 20.14
N LEU A 114 -19.98 6.63 19.01
CA LEU A 114 -21.34 6.74 18.46
C LEU A 114 -21.56 6.10 17.08
N ALA A 115 -20.51 5.82 16.31
CA ALA A 115 -20.59 5.06 15.06
C ALA A 115 -19.18 4.64 14.62
N PRO A 116 -18.97 3.43 14.06
CA PRO A 116 -17.73 3.07 13.39
C PRO A 116 -17.58 3.94 12.14
N ALA A 117 -16.92 5.10 12.27
CA ALA A 117 -16.63 5.96 11.14
C ALA A 117 -15.45 5.35 10.37
N GLU A 118 -15.70 4.97 9.12
CA GLU A 118 -14.67 4.60 8.14
C GLU A 118 -13.69 5.77 7.99
N CYS A 119 -12.39 5.48 7.90
CA CYS A 119 -11.41 6.55 7.77
C CYS A 119 -11.61 7.29 6.42
N PRO A 120 -11.86 8.62 6.41
CA PRO A 120 -12.17 9.37 5.18
C PRO A 120 -10.92 9.63 4.32
N ILE A 121 -9.84 8.88 4.52
CA ILE A 121 -8.56 9.10 3.85
C ILE A 121 -8.58 8.34 2.54
N CYS A 122 -8.54 9.12 1.47
CA CYS A 122 -8.39 8.64 0.11
C CYS A 122 -6.97 8.91 -0.38
N ALA A 123 -6.33 7.88 -0.92
CA ALA A 123 -5.09 8.03 -1.67
C ALA A 123 -5.37 7.71 -3.13
N ARG A 124 -4.99 8.62 -4.02
CA ARG A 124 -4.86 8.33 -5.44
C ARG A 124 -3.50 7.67 -5.65
N ILE A 125 -3.51 6.51 -6.28
CA ILE A 125 -2.32 5.72 -6.50
C ILE A 125 -2.12 5.57 -7.99
N ASN A 126 -1.00 6.08 -8.48
CA ASN A 126 -0.57 5.87 -9.85
C ASN A 126 0.39 4.68 -9.86
N LEU A 127 -0.09 3.58 -10.44
CA LEU A 127 0.69 2.37 -10.66
C LEU A 127 1.22 2.43 -12.08
N SER A 128 2.52 2.24 -12.25
CA SER A 128 3.14 2.06 -13.55
C SER A 128 3.99 0.80 -13.54
N ALA A 129 3.94 0.05 -14.62
CA ALA A 129 4.61 -1.22 -14.77
C ALA A 129 5.26 -1.27 -16.16
N THR A 130 6.55 -1.54 -16.20
CA THR A 130 7.29 -1.80 -17.44
C THR A 130 7.52 -3.30 -17.55
N LEU A 131 7.36 -3.84 -18.75
CA LEU A 131 7.66 -5.24 -19.04
C LEU A 131 9.10 -5.37 -19.51
N HIS A 132 9.69 -6.53 -19.25
CA HIS A 132 10.84 -6.98 -20.00
C HIS A 132 10.44 -7.08 -21.47
N SER A 133 11.05 -6.28 -22.34
CA SER A 133 11.13 -6.63 -23.74
C SER A 133 12.04 -7.84 -23.83
N SER A 134 11.46 -9.03 -23.79
CA SER A 134 12.10 -10.19 -24.38
C SER A 134 12.11 -9.94 -25.89
N GLU A 135 13.21 -9.38 -26.36
CA GLU A 135 13.57 -9.32 -27.79
C GLU A 135 13.86 -10.73 -28.31
#